data_AF-A0AA39YF52-F1
#
_entry.id   AF-A0AA39YF52-F1
#
_cell.length_a   1.000
_cell.length_b   1.000
_cell.length_c   1.000
_cell.angle_alpha   90.00
_cell.angle_beta   90.00
_cell.angle_gamma   90.00
#
_symmetry.space_group_name_H-M   'P 1'
#
loop_
_entity.id
_entity.type
_entity.pdbx_description
1 polymer ?
#
loop_
_entity_poly.entity_id
_entity_poly.type
_entity_poly.pdbx_seq_one_letter_code
_entity_poly.pdbx_strand_id
1 'polypeptide(L)'
;MYATKVLRQAAQHAERTPSIRFLGKRTIPASVDHTPQPHPASPTHSLPASFTQSSHTSFSSYRDHAQQFGPLRKTITAANVGIGGKAGSDLGPVSAPQGVYFDRNELPSRFHRSPLTAAEIEAIETGGAALFA
;
A
#
# COMPACT_ATOMS: atom_id res chain seq x y z
N MET A 1 38.16 -36.30 55.61
CA MET A 1 38.12 -34.97 54.95
C MET A 1 37.27 -35.00 53.67
N TYR A 2 36.00 -35.44 53.75
CA TYR A 2 35.13 -35.59 52.55
C TYR A 2 33.81 -34.81 52.63
N ALA A 3 33.34 -34.48 53.84
CA ALA A 3 32.09 -33.76 54.05
C ALA A 3 32.11 -32.33 53.47
N THR A 4 33.26 -31.64 53.56
CA THR A 4 33.43 -30.27 53.06
C THR A 4 33.45 -30.19 51.54
N LYS A 5 33.86 -31.26 50.85
CA LYS A 5 33.89 -31.33 49.38
C LYS A 5 32.48 -31.52 48.80
N VAL A 6 31.67 -32.36 49.44
CA VAL A 6 30.27 -32.61 49.05
C VAL A 6 29.41 -31.35 49.22
N LEU A 7 29.55 -30.63 50.34
CA LEU A 7 28.80 -29.39 50.57
C LEU A 7 29.18 -28.28 49.58
N ARG A 8 30.46 -28.16 49.23
CA ARG A 8 30.93 -27.15 48.26
C ARG A 8 30.47 -27.49 46.83
N GLN A 9 30.42 -28.76 46.47
CA GLN A 9 29.88 -29.23 45.19
C GLN A 9 28.36 -28.96 45.10
N ALA A 10 27.60 -29.26 46.15
CA ALA A 10 26.15 -28.99 46.19
C ALA A 10 25.81 -27.49 46.06
N ALA A 11 26.58 -26.60 46.69
CA ALA A 11 26.39 -25.16 46.59
C ALA A 11 26.65 -24.63 45.15
N GLN A 12 27.68 -25.14 44.46
CA GLN A 12 27.99 -24.74 43.08
C GLN A 12 26.93 -25.21 42.07
N HIS A 13 26.26 -26.34 42.33
CA HIS A 13 25.16 -26.82 41.48
C HIS A 13 23.87 -26.00 41.67
N ALA A 14 23.63 -25.41 42.84
CA ALA A 14 22.49 -24.52 43.09
C ALA A 14 22.64 -23.16 42.38
N GLU A 15 23.86 -22.64 42.23
CA GLU A 15 24.12 -21.37 41.52
C GLU A 15 24.05 -21.51 39.99
N ARG A 16 24.15 -22.74 39.47
CA ARG A 16 24.16 -23.03 38.02
C ARG A 16 22.97 -23.84 37.53
N THR A 17 21.86 -23.87 38.26
CA THR A 17 20.60 -24.39 37.73
C THR A 17 20.03 -23.39 36.71
N PRO A 18 19.95 -23.72 35.41
CA PRO A 18 19.33 -22.86 34.42
C PRO A 18 17.83 -22.72 34.75
N SER A 19 17.31 -21.50 34.81
CA SER A 19 15.88 -21.21 35.07
C SER A 19 14.95 -21.69 33.95
N ILE A 20 15.51 -22.19 32.85
CA ILE A 20 14.79 -22.67 31.68
C ILE A 20 14.43 -24.14 31.91
N ARG A 21 13.14 -24.41 32.12
CA ARG A 21 12.60 -25.78 32.12
C ARG A 21 12.44 -26.25 30.68
N PHE A 22 13.18 -27.28 30.27
CA PHE A 22 13.02 -27.93 28.97
C PHE A 22 11.71 -28.73 28.95
N LEU A 23 10.61 -28.05 28.64
CA LEU A 23 9.26 -28.61 28.51
C LEU A 23 9.11 -29.47 27.24
N GLY A 24 9.91 -30.54 27.10
CA GLY A 24 9.76 -31.57 26.08
C GLY A 24 9.51 -31.06 24.64
N LYS A 25 8.90 -31.92 23.80
CA LYS A 25 8.48 -31.56 22.44
C LYS A 25 7.13 -30.86 22.55
N ARG A 26 7.07 -29.56 22.24
CA ARG A 26 5.81 -28.80 22.23
C ARG A 26 4.91 -29.35 21.13
N THR A 27 3.75 -29.91 21.50
CA THR A 27 2.73 -30.32 20.53
C THR A 27 1.96 -29.09 20.07
N ILE A 28 1.95 -28.83 18.77
CA ILE A 28 1.13 -27.77 18.20
C ILE A 28 -0.33 -28.27 18.24
N PRO A 29 -1.26 -27.54 18.87
CA PRO A 29 -2.66 -27.91 18.85
C PRO A 29 -3.16 -27.96 17.40
N ALA A 30 -3.80 -29.07 17.03
CA ALA A 30 -4.29 -29.29 15.67
C ALA A 30 -5.40 -28.30 15.27
N SER A 31 -6.11 -27.75 16.26
CA SER A 31 -7.12 -26.71 16.07
C SER A 31 -6.92 -25.65 17.14
N VAL A 32 -6.82 -24.40 16.69
CA VAL A 32 -6.76 -23.22 17.54
C VAL A 32 -8.00 -22.40 17.24
N ASP A 33 -8.64 -21.89 18.28
CA ASP A 33 -9.74 -20.95 18.12
C ASP A 33 -9.18 -19.60 17.64
N HIS A 34 -9.56 -19.21 16.43
CA HIS A 34 -9.17 -17.94 15.81
C HIS A 34 -10.32 -16.92 15.83
N THR A 35 -11.36 -17.15 16.62
CA THR A 35 -12.45 -16.17 16.78
C THR A 35 -11.85 -14.86 17.28
N PRO A 36 -12.07 -13.72 16.59
CA PRO A 36 -11.63 -12.43 17.07
C PRO A 36 -12.27 -12.17 18.43
N GLN A 37 -11.48 -11.80 19.43
CA GLN A 37 -11.96 -11.48 20.76
C GLN A 37 -11.57 -10.06 21.16
N PRO A 38 -12.44 -9.34 21.89
CA PRO A 38 -12.10 -8.04 22.42
C PRO A 38 -10.92 -8.15 23.40
N HIS A 39 -10.05 -7.14 23.40
CA HIS A 39 -8.93 -7.08 24.32
C HIS A 39 -9.43 -6.99 25.78
N PRO A 40 -8.82 -7.72 26.75
CA PRO A 40 -9.30 -7.74 28.14
C PRO A 40 -9.22 -6.39 28.85
N ALA A 41 -8.37 -5.47 28.38
CA ALA A 41 -8.30 -4.09 28.89
C ALA A 41 -9.10 -3.08 28.04
N SER A 42 -9.98 -3.55 27.15
CA SER A 42 -10.80 -2.67 26.32
C SER A 42 -11.86 -1.98 27.19
N PRO A 43 -12.03 -0.65 27.14
CA PRO A 43 -13.07 0.05 27.88
C PRO A 43 -14.49 -0.47 27.56
N THR A 44 -14.73 -0.85 26.32
CA THR A 44 -16.05 -1.28 25.81
C THR A 44 -16.26 -2.79 25.82
N HIS A 45 -15.20 -3.60 26.03
CA HIS A 45 -15.26 -5.08 25.99
C HIS A 45 -15.97 -5.68 24.77
N SER A 46 -16.06 -4.92 23.66
CA SER A 46 -16.72 -5.33 22.42
C SER A 46 -15.79 -5.11 21.23
N LEU A 47 -16.00 -5.90 20.18
CA LEU A 47 -15.32 -5.69 18.91
C LEU A 47 -15.92 -4.47 18.21
N PRO A 48 -15.12 -3.66 17.50
CA PRO A 48 -15.64 -2.59 16.66
C PRO A 48 -16.66 -3.11 15.64
N ALA A 49 -17.69 -2.33 15.31
CA ALA A 49 -18.71 -2.70 14.32
C ALA A 49 -18.11 -3.05 12.93
N SER A 50 -16.93 -2.51 12.61
CA SER A 50 -16.21 -2.83 11.37
C SER A 50 -15.66 -4.27 11.33
N PHE A 51 -15.45 -4.94 12.47
CA PHE A 51 -14.98 -6.33 12.51
C PHE A 51 -16.09 -7.33 12.19
N THR A 52 -17.33 -7.03 12.56
CA THR A 52 -18.51 -7.85 12.21
C THR A 52 -19.05 -7.53 10.81
N GLN A 53 -18.70 -6.37 10.25
CA GLN A 53 -19.06 -5.96 8.89
C GLN A 53 -17.91 -6.02 7.88
N SER A 54 -16.75 -6.52 8.28
CA SER A 54 -15.64 -6.77 7.37
C SER A 54 -16.04 -7.87 6.38
N SER A 55 -15.93 -7.61 5.08
CA SER A 55 -16.12 -8.62 4.02
C SER A 55 -15.05 -9.73 4.03
N HIS A 56 -14.05 -9.62 4.91
CA HIS A 56 -12.89 -10.50 4.95
C HIS A 56 -12.78 -11.18 6.31
N THR A 57 -12.78 -12.51 6.28
CA THR A 57 -12.78 -13.40 7.45
C THR A 57 -11.39 -13.68 8.03
N SER A 58 -10.32 -13.21 7.38
CA SER A 58 -8.93 -13.42 7.82
C SER A 58 -7.98 -12.32 7.33
N PHE A 59 -6.88 -12.09 8.05
CA PHE A 59 -5.85 -11.12 7.65
C PHE A 59 -5.20 -11.47 6.30
N SER A 60 -5.08 -12.76 5.97
CA SER A 60 -4.60 -13.21 4.66
C SER A 60 -5.58 -12.82 3.55
N SER A 61 -6.89 -13.04 3.73
CA SER A 61 -7.90 -12.60 2.75
C SER A 61 -7.94 -11.08 2.59
N TYR A 62 -7.71 -10.33 3.69
CA TYR A 62 -7.50 -8.89 3.61
C TYR A 62 -6.22 -8.54 2.85
N ARG A 63 -5.08 -9.21 3.10
CA ARG A 63 -3.83 -8.94 2.36
C ARG A 63 -3.97 -9.27 0.88
N ASP A 64 -4.56 -10.40 0.52
CA ASP A 64 -4.81 -10.76 -0.88
C ASP A 64 -5.70 -9.71 -1.55
N HIS A 65 -6.70 -9.21 -0.83
CA HIS A 65 -7.53 -8.12 -1.30
C HIS A 65 -6.80 -6.78 -1.34
N ALA A 66 -5.92 -6.49 -0.38
CA ALA A 66 -5.23 -5.20 -0.25
C ALA A 66 -4.01 -5.10 -1.19
N GLN A 67 -3.31 -6.18 -1.51
CA GLN A 67 -2.19 -6.19 -2.48
C GLN A 67 -2.65 -5.85 -3.92
N GLN A 68 -3.96 -5.84 -4.18
CA GLN A 68 -4.51 -5.43 -5.47
C GLN A 68 -4.56 -3.91 -5.71
N PHE A 69 -3.76 -3.03 -5.08
CA PHE A 69 -3.73 -1.59 -5.43
C PHE A 69 -3.04 -1.30 -6.79
N GLY A 70 -3.43 -2.04 -7.83
CA GLY A 70 -3.04 -1.83 -9.23
C GLY A 70 -4.26 -1.62 -10.13
N PRO A 71 -4.07 -1.15 -11.38
CA PRO A 71 -5.13 -0.69 -12.30
C PRO A 71 -6.16 -1.76 -12.71
N LEU A 72 -6.00 -3.01 -12.25
CA LEU A 72 -6.82 -4.18 -12.60
C LEU A 72 -8.06 -4.40 -11.71
N ARG A 73 -8.41 -3.46 -10.82
CA ARG A 73 -9.47 -3.65 -9.79
C ARG A 73 -10.93 -3.65 -10.25
N LYS A 74 -11.30 -3.36 -11.50
CA LYS A 74 -12.73 -3.19 -11.88
C LYS A 74 -13.35 -4.31 -12.71
N THR A 75 -12.90 -5.57 -12.53
CA THR A 75 -13.46 -6.73 -13.25
C THR A 75 -14.27 -7.70 -12.39
N ILE A 76 -14.37 -7.53 -11.07
CA ILE A 76 -14.98 -8.54 -10.18
C ILE A 76 -16.39 -8.19 -9.67
N THR A 77 -16.89 -6.96 -9.82
CA THR A 77 -18.29 -6.63 -9.47
C THR A 77 -19.13 -6.29 -10.69
N ALA A 78 -19.97 -7.25 -11.06
CA ALA A 78 -20.86 -7.30 -12.22
C ALA A 78 -22.04 -6.29 -12.21
N ALA A 79 -21.82 -5.02 -11.83
CA ALA A 79 -22.89 -4.02 -11.88
C ALA A 79 -22.45 -2.60 -12.25
N ASN A 80 -21.15 -2.28 -12.31
CA ASN A 80 -20.69 -1.00 -12.85
C ASN A 80 -19.35 -1.20 -13.56
N VAL A 81 -19.44 -1.35 -14.88
CA VAL A 81 -18.31 -1.46 -15.78
C VAL A 81 -17.41 -0.24 -15.61
N GLY A 82 -16.34 -0.41 -14.85
CA GLY A 82 -15.29 0.58 -14.76
C GLY A 82 -14.63 0.84 -16.11
N ILE A 83 -13.97 1.98 -16.22
CA ILE A 83 -13.22 2.45 -17.40
C ILE A 83 -12.19 1.42 -17.93
N GLY A 84 -11.82 0.39 -17.15
CA GLY A 84 -10.88 -0.67 -17.55
C GLY A 84 -11.48 -1.92 -18.21
N GLY A 85 -12.82 -2.03 -18.33
CA GLY A 85 -13.49 -3.20 -18.93
C GLY A 85 -14.00 -2.98 -20.36
N LYS A 86 -13.92 -1.76 -20.88
CA LYS A 86 -14.37 -1.37 -22.22
C LYS A 86 -13.17 -1.04 -23.09
N ALA A 87 -13.27 -1.31 -24.39
CA ALA A 87 -12.28 -0.80 -25.34
C ALA A 87 -12.30 0.74 -25.27
N GLY A 88 -11.13 1.38 -25.42
CA GLY A 88 -11.03 2.84 -25.34
C GLY A 88 -11.94 3.58 -26.32
N SER A 89 -12.29 2.94 -27.44
CA SER A 89 -13.28 3.41 -28.42
C SER A 89 -14.69 3.56 -27.85
N ASP A 90 -15.06 2.74 -26.87
CA ASP A 90 -16.42 2.67 -26.32
C ASP A 90 -16.63 3.67 -25.17
N LEU A 91 -15.57 4.34 -24.73
CA LEU A 91 -15.61 5.37 -23.69
C LEU A 91 -16.07 6.74 -24.24
N GLY A 92 -16.23 6.84 -25.56
CA GLY A 92 -16.61 8.07 -26.25
C GLY A 92 -15.43 9.04 -26.43
N PRO A 93 -15.65 10.12 -27.19
CA PRO A 93 -14.64 11.16 -27.39
C PRO A 93 -14.33 11.84 -26.05
N VAL A 94 -13.04 11.98 -25.76
CA VAL A 94 -12.56 12.71 -24.58
C VAL A 94 -12.78 14.21 -24.83
N SER A 95 -13.79 14.79 -24.20
CA SER A 95 -14.05 16.23 -24.22
C SER A 95 -13.70 16.87 -22.88
N ALA A 96 -13.25 18.12 -22.91
CA ALA A 96 -12.97 18.86 -21.71
C ALA A 96 -14.29 19.24 -21.00
N PRO A 97 -14.33 19.25 -19.66
CA PRO A 97 -15.48 19.76 -18.91
C PRO A 97 -15.78 21.22 -19.27
N GLN A 98 -17.03 21.65 -19.08
CA GLN A 98 -17.43 23.03 -19.36
C GLN A 98 -16.53 24.03 -18.63
N GLY A 99 -15.87 24.91 -19.38
CA GLY A 99 -14.96 25.93 -18.85
C GLY A 99 -13.52 25.47 -18.64
N VAL A 100 -13.20 24.21 -18.94
CA VAL A 100 -11.84 23.67 -18.99
C VAL A 100 -11.48 23.43 -20.45
N TYR A 101 -10.20 23.62 -20.79
CA TYR A 101 -9.65 23.40 -22.12
C TYR A 101 -8.40 22.52 -22.00
N PHE A 102 -8.16 21.66 -22.99
CA PHE A 102 -7.00 20.77 -22.96
C PHE A 102 -5.71 21.49 -23.35
N ASP A 103 -5.82 22.42 -24.28
CA ASP A 103 -4.69 23.22 -24.76
C ASP A 103 -4.97 24.71 -24.62
N ARG A 104 -3.90 25.50 -24.49
CA ARG A 104 -3.96 26.97 -24.47
C ARG A 104 -4.38 27.53 -25.82
N ASN A 105 -4.19 26.78 -26.90
CA ASN A 105 -4.66 27.14 -28.23
C ASN A 105 -6.20 27.15 -28.34
N GLU A 106 -6.91 26.46 -27.44
CA GLU A 106 -8.38 26.47 -27.38
C GLU A 106 -8.92 27.66 -26.58
N LEU A 107 -8.06 28.38 -25.83
CA LEU A 107 -8.43 29.59 -25.12
C LEU A 107 -8.46 30.81 -26.07
N PRO A 108 -8.97 31.97 -25.64
CA PRO A 108 -8.84 33.21 -26.40
C PRO A 108 -7.38 33.57 -26.72
N SER A 109 -7.16 34.24 -27.86
CA SER A 109 -5.83 34.56 -28.42
C SER A 109 -4.85 35.19 -27.42
N ARG A 110 -5.35 35.95 -26.44
CA ARG A 110 -4.53 36.54 -25.36
C ARG A 110 -3.76 35.52 -24.50
N PHE A 111 -4.16 34.25 -24.52
CA PHE A 111 -3.53 33.16 -23.77
C PHE A 111 -2.64 32.26 -24.63
N HIS A 112 -2.65 32.49 -25.94
CA HIS A 112 -1.83 31.75 -26.90
C HIS A 112 -0.37 32.13 -26.74
N ARG A 113 0.52 31.25 -27.20
CA ARG A 113 1.95 31.59 -27.30
C ARG A 113 2.15 32.51 -28.50
N SER A 114 3.03 33.49 -28.38
CA SER A 114 3.43 34.31 -29.53
C SER A 114 4.09 33.40 -30.58
N PRO A 115 3.59 33.36 -31.84
CA PRO A 115 4.26 32.62 -32.89
C PRO A 115 5.58 33.31 -33.24
N LEU A 116 6.64 32.54 -33.43
CA LEU A 116 7.92 33.05 -33.91
C LEU A 116 7.81 33.36 -35.40
N THR A 117 8.32 34.51 -35.80
CA THR A 117 8.48 34.90 -37.20
C THR A 117 9.64 34.14 -37.85
N ALA A 118 9.65 34.04 -39.19
CA ALA A 118 10.73 33.35 -39.91
C ALA A 118 12.11 33.95 -39.60
N ALA A 119 12.21 35.27 -39.47
CA ALA A 119 13.44 35.96 -39.10
C ALA A 119 13.89 35.65 -37.67
N GLU A 120 12.96 35.54 -36.71
CA GLU A 120 13.29 35.13 -35.35
C GLU A 120 13.73 33.66 -35.29
N ILE A 121 13.11 32.78 -36.09
CA ILE A 121 13.53 31.39 -36.21
C ILE A 121 14.95 31.31 -36.75
N GLU A 122 15.26 32.02 -37.83
CA GLU A 122 16.61 32.08 -38.41
C GLU A 122 17.63 32.67 -37.43
N ALA A 123 17.26 33.73 -36.69
CA ALA A 123 18.11 34.29 -35.65
C ALA A 123 18.39 33.28 -34.52
N ILE A 124 17.42 32.47 -34.12
CA ILE A 124 17.60 31.41 -33.12
C ILE A 124 18.50 30.30 -33.67
N GLU A 125 18.26 29.83 -34.89
CA GLU A 125 19.02 28.75 -35.54
C GLU A 125 20.48 29.14 -35.80
N THR A 126 20.73 30.40 -36.16
CA THR A 126 22.07 30.94 -36.40
C THR A 126 22.78 31.40 -35.12
N GLY A 127 22.16 31.23 -33.94
CA GLY A 127 22.71 31.70 -32.67
C GLY A 127 22.86 33.23 -32.60
N GLY A 128 22.06 33.97 -33.37
CA GLY A 128 22.04 35.43 -33.46
C GLY A 128 22.89 36.00 -34.60
N ALA A 129 23.57 35.17 -35.40
CA ALA A 129 24.43 35.67 -36.48
C ALA A 129 23.65 36.40 -37.59
N ALA A 130 22.45 35.93 -37.93
CA ALA A 130 21.61 36.54 -38.96
C ALA A 130 21.08 37.95 -38.59
N LEU A 131 21.16 38.37 -37.32
CA LEU A 131 20.71 39.70 -36.89
C LEU A 131 21.71 40.82 -37.25
N PHE A 132 22.97 40.46 -37.54
CA PHE A 132 24.08 41.38 -37.77
C PHE A 132 24.77 41.18 -39.12
N ALA A 133 24.24 40.30 -39.97
CA ALA A 133 24.75 40.00 -41.30
C ALA A 133 24.15 40.92 -42.37
#